data_AF-W1YBQ7-F1
#
_entry.id   AF-W1YBQ7-F1
#
_cell.length_a   1.000
_cell.length_b   1.000
_cell.length_c   1.000
_cell.angle_alpha   90.00
_cell.angle_beta   90.00
_cell.angle_gamma   90.00
#
_symmetry.space_group_name_H-M   'P 1'
#
loop_
_entity.id
_entity.type
_entity.pdbx_description
1 polymer ?
#
loop_
_entity_poly.entity_id
_entity_poly.type
_entity_poly.pdbx_seq_one_letter_code
_entity_poly.pdbx_strand_id
1 'polypeptide(L)' 'KGSEWETGEYFTRRGYTSDRWKQLAADVAKYGIRNGYLMAVAPTGSTSNIANTTAGIDPIFKKFFIEEKKGSFTPKT' A
#
# COMPACT_ATOMS: atom_id res chain seq x y z
N LYS A 1 -22.13 5.64 8.30
CA LYS A 1 -22.30 4.75 9.46
C LYS A 1 -22.50 3.31 8.96
N GLY A 2 -22.08 2.29 9.71
CA GLY A 2 -22.14 0.86 9.36
C GLY A 2 -20.89 0.30 8.67
N SER A 3 -19.78 1.04 8.59
CA SER A 3 -18.53 0.52 8.03
C SER A 3 -17.72 -0.30 9.04
N GLU A 4 -16.92 -1.27 8.59
CA GLU A 4 -16.00 -2.05 9.45
C GLU A 4 -15.06 -1.18 10.31
N TRP A 5 -14.76 0.05 9.83
CA TRP A 5 -13.99 1.04 10.57
C TRP A 5 -14.72 1.53 11.83
N GLU A 6 -16.02 1.77 11.74
CA GLU A 6 -16.86 2.28 12.82
C GLU A 6 -17.29 1.17 13.77
N THR A 7 -17.62 -0.02 13.23
CA THR A 7 -18.00 -1.18 14.05
C THR A 7 -16.81 -1.77 14.81
N GLY A 8 -15.58 -1.44 14.40
CA GLY A 8 -14.36 -1.99 14.97
C GLY A 8 -13.96 -3.36 14.38
N GLU A 9 -14.80 -3.96 13.55
CA GLU A 9 -14.55 -5.26 12.90
C GLU A 9 -13.25 -5.28 12.09
N TYR A 10 -12.88 -4.13 11.49
CA TYR A 10 -11.62 -3.97 10.76
C TYR A 10 -10.40 -4.33 11.64
N PHE A 11 -10.41 -3.89 12.90
CA PHE A 11 -9.31 -4.09 13.84
C PHE A 11 -9.30 -5.52 14.36
N THR A 12 -10.46 -6.06 14.74
CA THR A 12 -10.61 -7.42 15.25
C THR A 12 -10.17 -8.46 14.22
N ARG A 13 -10.63 -8.34 12.97
CA ARG A 13 -10.29 -9.28 11.88
C ARG A 13 -8.79 -9.33 11.57
N ARG A 14 -8.06 -8.25 11.82
CA ARG A 14 -6.61 -8.15 11.59
C ARG A 14 -5.78 -8.48 12.84
N GLY A 15 -6.41 -8.87 13.94
CA GLY A 15 -5.72 -9.20 15.18
C GLY A 15 -5.03 -7.99 15.82
N TYR A 16 -5.55 -6.78 15.60
CA TYR A 16 -4.98 -5.54 16.11
C TYR A 16 -5.34 -5.33 17.58
N THR A 17 -4.69 -6.09 18.48
CA THR A 17 -5.06 -6.21 19.90
C THR A 17 -4.19 -5.40 20.87
N SER A 18 -3.08 -4.82 20.42
CA SER A 18 -2.25 -3.97 21.28
C SER A 18 -3.00 -2.71 21.72
N ASP A 19 -2.62 -2.10 22.84
CA ASP A 19 -3.33 -0.94 23.39
C ASP A 19 -3.38 0.27 22.43
N ARG A 20 -2.33 0.47 21.62
CA ARG A 20 -2.34 1.46 20.54
C ARG A 20 -3.51 1.27 19.57
N TRP A 21 -3.81 0.04 19.20
CA TRP A 21 -4.88 -0.29 18.26
C TRP A 21 -6.25 -0.18 18.89
N LYS A 22 -6.39 -0.56 20.16
CA LYS A 22 -7.64 -0.35 20.93
C LYS A 22 -7.98 1.15 21.02
N GLN A 23 -6.99 1.97 21.33
CA GLN A 23 -7.15 3.43 21.36
C GLN A 23 -7.57 3.97 19.99
N LEU A 24 -6.90 3.54 18.92
CA LEU A 24 -7.25 3.96 17.56
C LEU A 24 -8.68 3.55 17.17
N ALA A 25 -9.12 2.34 17.51
CA ALA A 25 -10.49 1.89 17.24
C ALA A 25 -11.53 2.77 17.97
N ALA A 26 -11.25 3.14 19.23
CA ALA A 26 -12.10 4.06 20.00
C ALA A 26 -12.14 5.47 19.38
N ASP A 27 -11.00 5.97 18.90
CA ASP A 27 -10.91 7.27 18.23
C ASP A 27 -11.67 7.26 16.90
N VAL A 28 -11.55 6.19 16.10
CA VAL A 28 -12.29 6.04 14.84
C VAL A 28 -13.80 5.93 15.09
N ALA A 29 -14.24 5.25 16.15
CA ALA A 29 -15.66 5.21 16.52
C ALA A 29 -16.18 6.60 16.94
N LYS A 30 -15.36 7.40 17.63
CA LYS A 30 -15.74 8.74 18.11
C LYS A 30 -15.72 9.80 17.01
N TYR A 31 -14.68 9.81 16.18
CA TYR A 31 -14.42 10.88 15.21
C TYR A 31 -14.69 10.48 13.76
N GLY A 32 -14.88 9.18 13.48
CA GLY A 32 -15.02 8.64 12.14
C GLY A 32 -13.71 8.59 11.36
N ILE A 33 -13.81 8.21 10.08
CA ILE A 33 -12.71 8.23 9.11
C ILE A 33 -13.13 8.98 7.86
N ARG A 34 -12.23 9.79 7.29
CA ARG A 34 -12.56 10.63 6.13
C ARG A 34 -12.76 9.82 4.84
N ASN A 35 -11.97 8.76 4.67
CA ASN A 35 -11.90 7.94 3.46
C ASN A 35 -12.23 6.48 3.81
N GLY A 36 -13.11 5.84 3.03
CA GLY A 36 -13.48 4.44 3.24
C GLY A 36 -12.38 3.44 2.82
N TYR A 37 -11.57 3.83 1.82
CA TYR A 37 -10.44 3.08 1.30
C TYR A 37 -9.18 3.95 1.39
N LEU A 38 -8.11 3.42 1.97
CA LEU A 38 -6.90 4.20 2.27
C LEU A 38 -5.68 3.75 1.47
N MET A 39 -5.62 2.48 1.07
CA MET A 39 -4.41 1.89 0.49
C MET A 39 -4.77 0.97 -0.67
N ALA A 40 -4.00 1.10 -1.74
CA ALA A 40 -3.93 0.17 -2.85
C ALA A 40 -2.47 0.12 -3.33
N VAL A 41 -1.97 -1.07 -3.64
CA VAL A 41 -0.62 -1.24 -4.19
C VAL A 41 -0.74 -1.25 -5.71
N ALA A 42 -0.27 -0.19 -6.36
CA ALA A 42 -0.24 -0.07 -7.81
C ALA A 42 1.15 -0.45 -8.36
N PRO A 43 1.25 -0.87 -9.64
CA PRO A 43 2.54 -1.03 -10.31
C PRO A 43 3.30 0.31 -10.43
N THR A 44 4.62 0.29 -10.23
CA THR A 44 5.45 1.52 -10.21
C THR A 44 6.52 1.54 -11.31
N GLY A 45 6.16 1.37 -12.57
CA GLY A 45 7.13 1.20 -13.67
C GLY A 45 8.14 2.34 -13.87
N SER A 46 7.70 3.59 -14.05
CA SER A 46 8.60 4.74 -14.23
C SER A 46 9.08 5.34 -12.90
N THR A 47 8.21 5.35 -11.89
CA THR A 47 8.52 5.93 -10.57
C THR A 47 9.58 5.14 -9.82
N SER A 48 9.59 3.80 -9.93
CA SER A 48 10.67 2.97 -9.35
C SER A 48 12.03 3.27 -9.96
N ASN A 49 12.09 3.61 -11.25
CA ASN A 49 13.36 3.98 -11.91
C ASN A 49 13.92 5.29 -11.35
N ILE A 50 13.06 6.30 -11.15
CA ILE A 50 13.46 7.57 -10.54
C ILE A 50 13.92 7.36 -9.10
N ALA A 51 13.24 6.48 -8.36
CA ALA A 51 13.55 6.16 -6.97
C ALA A 51 14.71 5.17 -6.79
N ASN A 52 15.24 4.59 -7.88
CA ASN A 52 16.20 3.49 -7.87
C ASN A 52 15.76 2.31 -6.97
N THR A 53 14.50 1.88 -7.13
CA THR A 53 13.90 0.73 -6.42
C THR A 53 13.40 -0.32 -7.40
N THR A 54 12.98 -1.48 -6.89
CA THR A 54 12.23 -2.46 -7.69
C THR A 54 10.81 -1.95 -8.01
N ALA A 55 10.21 -2.49 -9.07
CA ALA A 55 8.86 -2.11 -9.50
C ALA A 55 7.79 -2.84 -8.67
N GLY A 56 6.96 -2.07 -7.96
CA GLY A 56 5.88 -2.58 -7.12
C GLY A 56 6.38 -3.51 -6.01
N ILE A 57 5.60 -4.55 -5.74
CA ILE A 57 5.92 -5.62 -4.78
C ILE A 57 6.27 -6.93 -5.47
N ASP A 58 6.29 -6.94 -6.81
CA ASP A 58 6.58 -8.13 -7.59
C ASP A 58 8.06 -8.48 -7.49
N PRO A 59 8.43 -9.77 -7.54
CA PRO A 59 9.82 -10.18 -7.64
C PRO A 59 10.50 -9.54 -8.86
N ILE A 60 11.80 -9.24 -8.73
CA ILE A 60 12.56 -8.71 -9.87
C ILE A 60 12.56 -9.70 -11.03
N PHE A 61 12.38 -9.19 -12.24
CA PHE A 61 12.40 -10.01 -13.44
C PHE A 61 13.78 -10.65 -13.67
N LYS A 62 14.83 -9.82 -13.65
CA LYS A 62 16.25 -10.21 -13.76
C LYS A 62 17.10 -9.21 -12.99
N LYS A 63 18.30 -9.65 -12.57
CA LYS A 63 19.32 -8.75 -11.97
C LYS A 63 19.71 -7.63 -12.93
N PHE A 64 19.82 -7.95 -14.22
CA PHE A 64 20.14 -6.97 -15.26
C PHE A 64 19.26 -7.23 -16.47
N PHE A 65 18.60 -6.18 -16.96
CA PHE A 65 17.82 -6.24 -18.20
C PHE A 65 17.73 -4.85 -18.85
N ILE A 66 17.38 -4.81 -20.13
CA ILE A 66 17.10 -3.55 -20.84
C ILE A 66 15.61 -3.50 -21.07
N GLU A 67 14.98 -2.42 -20.62
CA GLU A 67 13.59 -2.13 -20.95
C GLU A 67 13.53 -1.26 -22.20
N GLU A 68 12.88 -1.75 -23.26
CA GLU A 68 12.58 -0.96 -24.45
C GLU A 68 11.16 -0.39 -24.35
N LYS A 69 11.04 0.93 -24.47
CA LYS A 69 9.75 1.61 -24.52
C LYS A 69 9.76 2.69 -25.59
N LYS A 70 8.97 2.49 -26.65
CA LYS A 70 8.85 3.43 -27.79
C LYS A 70 10.21 3.83 -28.39
N GLY A 71 11.12 2.88 -28.56
CA GLY A 71 12.47 3.11 -29.08
C GLY A 71 13.48 3.70 -28.09
N SER A 72 13.08 3.95 -26.83
CA SER A 72 13.99 4.30 -25.74
C SER A 72 14.44 3.04 -25.01
N PHE A 73 15.75 2.89 -24.81
CA PHE A 73 16.35 1.76 -24.08
C PHE A 73 16.82 2.23 -22.71
N THR A 74 16.27 1.65 -21.65
CA THR A 74 16.67 1.94 -20.26
C THR A 74 17.30 0.71 -19.64
N PRO A 75 18.60 0.75 -19.27
CA PRO A 75 19.22 -0.30 -18.47
C PRO A 75 18.57 -0.36 -17.09
N LYS A 76 18.24 -1.57 -16.64
CA LYS A 76 17.75 -1.88 -15.30
C LYS A 76 18.76 -2.79 -14.61
N THR A 77 19.11 -2.44 -13.39
CA THR A 77 20.09 -3.08 -12.51
C THR A 77 19.46 -3.41 -11.16
#